data_AF-W9QEJ7-F1
#
_entry.id   AF-W9QEJ7-F1
#
_cell.length_a   1.000
_cell.length_b   1.000
_cell.length_c   1.000
_cell.angle_alpha   90.00
_cell.angle_beta   90.00
_cell.angle_gamma   90.00
#
_symmetry.space_group_name_H-M   'P 1'
#
loop_
_entity.id
_entity.type
_entity.pdbx_description
1 polymer ?
#
loop_
_entity_poly.entity_id
_entity_poly.type
_entity_poly.pdbx_seq_one_letter_code
_entity_poly.pdbx_strand_id
1 'polypeptide(L)'
;MDEEFEPFCQWRRGQERDILEVHLKGFKREHLRVQMNNGHILTISGEQSVEDYKIRRFRKEIKVSKDCTPDQIRAKFASGILYITLPMRKTAFRLRDGMLRMEMTRKMALSVALVVAVGGFLIWKSTSIPVPLVY
;
A
#
# COMPACT_ATOMS: atom_id res chain seq x y z
N MET A 1 13.14 11.14 37.79
CA MET A 1 13.11 11.88 36.52
C MET A 1 12.58 10.91 35.48
N ASP A 2 11.35 11.09 35.01
CA ASP A 2 10.79 10.23 33.98
C ASP A 2 11.35 10.65 32.62
N GLU A 3 11.68 9.67 31.78
CA GLU A 3 12.09 9.90 30.40
C GLU A 3 10.94 9.52 29.47
N GLU A 4 10.49 10.49 28.68
CA GLU A 4 9.56 10.24 27.59
C GLU A 4 10.35 9.82 26.35
N PHE A 5 10.07 8.62 25.87
CA PHE A 5 10.69 8.03 24.70
C PHE A 5 9.74 8.14 23.50
N GLU A 6 10.17 8.77 22.41
CA GLU A 6 9.42 8.76 21.16
C GLU A 6 9.86 7.58 20.28
N PRO A 7 9.00 6.58 20.05
CA PRO A 7 9.38 5.41 19.25
C PRO A 7 9.40 5.73 17.75
N PHE A 8 10.39 5.21 17.04
CA PHE A 8 10.40 5.28 15.59
C PHE A 8 9.27 4.43 15.00
N CYS A 9 8.51 5.01 14.07
CA CYS A 9 7.33 4.40 13.47
C CYS A 9 7.46 4.38 11.94
N GLN A 10 7.17 3.24 11.32
CA GLN A 10 7.19 3.09 9.87
C GLN A 10 5.94 2.37 9.38
N TRP A 11 5.36 2.88 8.28
CA TRP A 11 4.24 2.23 7.61
C TRP A 11 4.70 1.41 6.42
N ARG A 12 4.20 0.18 6.33
CA ARG A 12 4.31 -0.72 5.18
C ARG A 12 2.90 -0.93 4.64
N ARG A 13 2.57 -0.25 3.55
CA ARG A 13 1.24 -0.34 2.92
C ARG A 13 1.20 -1.51 1.95
N GLY A 14 0.28 -2.44 2.18
CA GLY A 14 0.05 -3.60 1.30
C GLY A 14 -1.24 -3.45 0.49
N GLN A 15 -1.54 -4.41 -0.38
CA GLN A 15 -2.79 -4.44 -1.15
C GLN A 15 -4.00 -4.93 -0.34
N GLU A 16 -3.78 -5.72 0.72
CA GLU A 16 -4.84 -6.27 1.56
C GLU A 16 -4.80 -5.77 3.00
N ARG A 17 -3.59 -5.46 3.50
CA ARG A 17 -3.35 -5.07 4.89
C ARG A 17 -2.24 -4.02 4.94
N ASP A 18 -2.39 -3.08 5.86
CA ASP A 18 -1.32 -2.16 6.24
C ASP A 18 -0.62 -2.71 7.47
N ILE A 19 0.71 -2.60 7.51
CA ILE A 19 1.51 -2.96 8.68
C ILE A 19 2.18 -1.70 9.21
N LEU A 20 1.98 -1.42 10.48
CA LEU A 20 2.72 -0.42 11.22
C LEU A 20 3.81 -1.11 12.02
N GLU A 21 5.05 -0.69 11.80
CA GLU A 21 6.23 -1.12 12.53
C GLU A 21 6.58 -0.03 13.56
N VAL A 22 6.64 -0.40 14.83
CA VAL A 22 7.01 0.50 15.92
C VAL A 22 8.24 -0.06 16.61
N HIS A 23 9.34 0.68 16.55
CA HIS A 23 10.63 0.26 17.07
C HIS A 23 10.75 0.65 18.54
N LEU A 24 10.71 -0.36 19.42
CA LEU A 24 10.64 -0.22 20.87
C LEU A 24 11.90 -0.78 21.51
N LYS A 25 13.06 -0.23 21.14
CA LYS A 25 14.36 -0.69 21.66
C LYS A 25 14.41 -0.54 23.18
N GLY A 26 14.72 -1.65 23.85
CA GLY A 26 14.81 -1.73 25.30
C GLY A 26 13.52 -2.23 25.97
N PHE A 27 12.36 -2.09 25.33
CA PHE A 27 11.08 -2.55 25.87
C PHE A 27 10.89 -4.06 25.72
N LYS A 28 10.33 -4.68 26.75
CA LYS A 28 9.89 -6.07 26.73
C LYS A 28 8.39 -6.15 26.45
N ARG A 29 7.94 -7.28 25.92
CA ARG A 29 6.55 -7.48 25.48
C ARG A 29 5.55 -7.27 26.62
N GLU A 30 5.88 -7.74 27.82
CA GLU A 30 5.06 -7.65 29.03
C GLU A 30 4.78 -6.21 29.47
N HIS A 31 5.60 -5.25 29.03
CA HIS A 31 5.47 -3.83 29.36
C HIS A 31 4.70 -3.05 28.30
N LEU A 32 4.22 -3.71 27.23
CA LEU A 32 3.53 -3.08 26.12
C LEU A 32 2.03 -3.23 26.26
N ARG A 33 1.31 -2.15 25.94
CA ARG A 33 -0.14 -2.11 25.88
C ARG A 33 -0.57 -1.59 24.52
N VAL A 34 -1.45 -2.34 23.86
CA VAL A 34 -2.09 -1.95 22.60
C VAL A 34 -3.59 -1.93 22.83
N GLN A 35 -4.22 -0.79 22.62
CA GLN A 35 -5.66 -0.61 22.85
C GLN A 35 -6.28 0.19 21.71
N MET A 36 -7.54 -0.10 21.40
CA MET A 36 -8.33 0.71 20.49
C MET A 36 -9.50 1.36 21.24
N ASN A 37 -9.64 2.66 21.03
CA ASN A 37 -10.74 3.48 21.53
C ASN A 37 -11.89 3.50 20.50
N ASN A 38 -13.13 3.64 20.97
CA ASN A 38 -14.35 3.89 20.18
C ASN A 38 -14.23 5.01 19.12
N GLY A 39 -13.33 5.97 19.30
CA GLY A 39 -12.99 7.02 18.33
C GLY A 39 -12.11 6.56 17.16
N HIS A 40 -11.89 5.25 16.98
CA HIS A 40 -10.97 4.68 15.99
C HIS A 40 -9.54 5.19 16.18
N ILE A 41 -9.12 5.25 17.45
CA ILE A 41 -7.75 5.63 17.83
C ILE A 41 -7.09 4.39 18.42
N LEU A 42 -6.04 3.93 17.78
CA LEU A 42 -5.16 2.89 18.28
C LEU A 42 -4.08 3.54 19.14
N THR A 43 -4.06 3.22 20.42
CA THR A 43 -3.08 3.68 21.39
C THR A 43 -2.09 2.55 21.69
N ILE A 44 -0.81 2.86 21.54
CA ILE A 44 0.31 1.97 21.83
C ILE A 44 1.09 2.66 22.94
N SER A 45 1.23 2.01 24.09
CA SER A 45 2.00 2.57 25.19
C SER A 45 2.88 1.52 25.83
N GLY A 46 3.88 1.97 26.57
CA GLY A 46 4.68 1.10 27.41
C GLY A 46 5.43 1.88 28.45
N GLU A 47 5.71 1.20 29.55
CA GLU A 47 6.44 1.75 30.69
C GLU A 47 7.46 0.73 31.17
N GLN A 48 8.69 1.16 31.36
CA GLN A 48 9.78 0.30 31.81
C GLN A 48 10.64 1.03 32.83
N SER A 49 10.82 0.42 33.99
CA SER A 49 11.85 0.82 34.94
C SER A 49 13.23 0.44 34.41
N VAL A 50 14.14 1.40 34.50
CA VAL A 50 15.56 1.24 34.22
C VAL A 50 16.31 1.28 35.56
N GLU A 51 17.55 0.79 35.59
CA GLU A 51 18.47 1.01 36.70
C GLU A 51 18.51 2.51 37.06
N ASP A 52 18.65 2.83 38.35
CA ASP A 52 18.60 4.19 38.93
C ASP A 52 17.21 4.84 39.12
N TYR A 53 16.14 4.04 39.32
CA TYR A 53 14.76 4.53 39.54
C TYR A 53 14.20 5.41 38.40
N LYS A 54 14.82 5.31 37.22
CA LYS A 54 14.40 6.06 36.04
C LYS A 54 13.33 5.27 35.29
N ILE A 55 12.18 5.89 35.05
CA ILE A 55 11.10 5.28 34.29
C ILE A 55 11.17 5.80 32.86
N ARG A 56 11.25 4.87 31.89
CA ARG A 56 11.09 5.17 30.47
C ARG A 56 9.68 4.83 30.04
N ARG A 57 8.96 5.79 29.49
CA ARG A 57 7.58 5.59 29.01
C ARG A 57 7.38 6.15 27.62
N PHE A 58 6.44 5.58 26.90
CA PHE A 58 5.99 6.12 25.62
C PHE A 58 4.49 5.96 25.45
N ARG A 59 3.91 6.85 24.64
CA ARG A 59 2.51 6.78 24.23
C ARG A 59 2.38 7.27 22.79
N LYS A 60 1.98 6.37 21.91
CA LYS A 60 1.73 6.65 20.50
C LYS A 60 0.26 6.45 20.17
N GLU A 61 -0.36 7.44 19.56
CA GLU A 61 -1.76 7.37 19.11
C GLU A 61 -1.84 7.47 17.60
N ILE A 62 -2.65 6.59 17.01
CA ILE A 62 -2.78 6.46 15.57
C ILE A 62 -4.24 6.33 15.21
N LYS A 63 -4.69 7.21 14.32
CA LYS A 63 -6.04 7.15 13.79
C LYS A 63 -6.17 6.01 12.77
N VAL A 64 -7.09 5.09 13.02
CA VAL A 64 -7.42 4.00 12.10
C VAL A 64 -8.71 4.30 11.33
N SER A 65 -9.03 3.51 10.30
CA SER A 65 -10.29 3.70 9.56
C SER A 65 -11.48 3.45 10.46
N LYS A 66 -12.61 4.08 10.16
CA LYS A 66 -13.89 3.78 10.83
C LYS A 66 -14.32 2.31 10.63
N ASP A 67 -13.93 1.73 9.51
CA ASP A 67 -14.25 0.34 9.15
C ASP A 67 -13.37 -0.69 9.86
N CYS A 68 -12.35 -0.25 10.61
CA CYS A 68 -11.43 -1.13 11.33
C CYS A 68 -12.05 -1.52 12.67
N THR A 69 -12.39 -2.80 12.82
CA THR A 69 -12.83 -3.38 14.11
C THR A 69 -11.62 -3.87 14.92
N PRO A 70 -11.70 -3.89 16.27
CA PRO A 70 -10.57 -4.32 17.09
C PRO A 70 -10.16 -5.77 16.82
N ASP A 71 -11.13 -6.64 16.49
CA ASP A 71 -10.89 -8.06 16.19
C ASP A 71 -10.06 -8.29 14.93
N GLN A 72 -10.01 -7.31 14.03
CA GLN A 72 -9.22 -7.36 12.80
C GLN A 72 -7.77 -6.90 13.01
N ILE A 73 -7.48 -6.27 14.14
CA ILE A 73 -6.15 -5.77 14.48
C ILE A 73 -5.34 -6.91 15.07
N ARG A 74 -4.16 -7.16 14.47
CA ARG A 74 -3.22 -8.16 14.99
C ARG A 74 -1.94 -7.47 15.41
N ALA A 75 -1.47 -7.75 16.62
CA ALA A 75 -0.20 -7.24 17.13
C ALA A 75 0.77 -8.40 17.33
N LYS A 76 2.02 -8.23 16.88
CA LYS A 76 3.12 -9.17 17.10
C LYS A 76 4.36 -8.39 17.53
N PHE A 77 4.99 -8.79 18.62
CA PHE A 77 6.26 -8.21 19.05
C PHE A 77 7.39 -9.20 18.77
N ALA A 78 8.41 -8.77 18.02
CA ALA A 78 9.58 -9.58 17.70
C ALA A 78 10.81 -8.69 17.50
N SER A 79 11.96 -9.11 18.01
CA SER A 79 13.26 -8.44 17.80
C SER A 79 13.26 -6.93 18.13
N GLY A 80 12.51 -6.53 19.18
CA GLY A 80 12.41 -5.12 19.58
C GLY A 80 11.48 -4.27 18.71
N ILE A 81 10.69 -4.88 17.82
CA ILE A 81 9.74 -4.21 16.93
C ILE A 81 8.35 -4.76 17.20
N LEU A 82 7.39 -3.85 17.38
CA LEU A 82 5.96 -4.14 17.43
C LEU A 82 5.37 -3.96 16.03
N TYR A 83 4.87 -5.06 15.48
CA TYR A 83 4.18 -5.12 14.20
C TYR A 83 2.68 -5.11 14.45
N ILE A 84 2.01 -4.08 13.97
CA ILE A 84 0.56 -3.93 14.05
C ILE A 84 0.00 -4.07 12.64
N THR A 85 -0.71 -5.16 12.40
CA THR A 85 -1.41 -5.41 11.14
C THR A 85 -2.82 -4.86 11.24
N LEU A 86 -3.17 -3.99 10.29
CA LEU A 86 -4.46 -3.34 10.16
C LEU A 86 -5.11 -3.74 8.84
N PRO A 87 -6.45 -3.92 8.81
CA PRO A 87 -7.18 -4.11 7.57
C PRO A 87 -7.02 -2.86 6.69
N MET A 88 -6.83 -3.06 5.38
CA MET A 88 -6.58 -1.93 4.48
C MET A 88 -7.76 -0.96 4.48
N ARG A 89 -7.45 0.33 4.49
CA ARG A 89 -8.44 1.40 4.32
C ARG A 89 -9.10 1.25 2.94
N LYS A 90 -10.40 0.93 2.90
CA LYS A 90 -11.20 0.93 1.66
C LYS A 90 -11.37 2.31 1.03
N THR A 91 -10.78 3.35 1.63
CA THR A 91 -11.15 4.75 1.40
C THR A 91 -10.41 5.49 0.29
N ALA A 92 -9.50 4.84 -0.46
CA ALA A 92 -8.92 5.48 -1.66
C ALA A 92 -8.66 4.53 -2.83
N PHE A 93 -8.67 3.21 -2.61
CA PHE A 93 -8.49 2.25 -3.71
C PHE A 93 -9.61 2.36 -4.75
N ARG A 94 -10.87 2.63 -4.35
CA ARG A 94 -11.95 2.87 -5.34
C ARG A 94 -11.77 4.11 -6.21
N LEU A 95 -11.02 5.12 -5.76
CA LEU A 95 -10.83 6.34 -6.55
C LEU A 95 -9.58 6.30 -7.43
N ARG A 96 -8.59 5.45 -7.11
CA ARG A 96 -7.38 5.31 -7.94
C ARG A 96 -7.42 4.14 -8.91
N ASP A 97 -8.07 3.04 -8.54
CA ASP A 97 -8.25 1.87 -9.42
C ASP A 97 -9.24 2.18 -10.56
N GLY A 98 -10.21 3.07 -10.32
CA GLY A 98 -11.08 3.64 -11.36
C GLY A 98 -10.39 4.68 -12.26
N MET A 99 -9.41 5.43 -11.74
CA MET A 99 -8.78 6.54 -12.49
C MET A 99 -7.66 6.06 -13.43
N LEU A 100 -6.83 5.09 -13.01
CA LEU A 100 -5.77 4.53 -13.88
C LEU A 100 -6.35 3.76 -15.08
N ARG A 101 -7.60 3.29 -14.97
CA ARG A 101 -8.33 2.64 -16.06
C ARG A 101 -8.95 3.65 -17.05
N MET A 102 -8.96 4.94 -16.74
CA MET A 102 -9.62 6.00 -17.52
C MET A 102 -8.65 6.86 -18.35
N GLU A 103 -7.34 6.83 -18.08
CA GLU A 103 -6.34 7.45 -18.95
C GLU A 103 -5.86 6.52 -20.09
N MET A 104 -6.08 5.22 -19.98
CA MET A 104 -5.63 4.24 -20.97
C MET A 104 -6.65 3.92 -22.07
N THR A 105 -7.77 4.64 -22.15
CA THR A 105 -8.79 4.45 -23.19
C THR A 105 -8.74 5.51 -24.31
N ARG A 106 -8.10 6.66 -24.09
CA ARG A 106 -7.99 7.70 -25.15
C ARG A 106 -6.93 7.41 -26.21
N LYS A 107 -5.84 6.70 -25.87
CA LYS A 107 -4.78 6.37 -26.84
C LYS A 107 -4.95 5.00 -27.53
N MET A 108 -5.69 4.07 -26.91
CA MET A 108 -5.96 2.73 -27.46
C MET A 108 -7.03 2.73 -28.57
N ALA A 109 -7.95 3.70 -28.58
CA ALA A 109 -8.96 3.80 -29.65
C ALA A 109 -8.35 4.18 -31.01
N LEU A 110 -7.21 4.87 -31.02
CA LEU A 110 -6.54 5.31 -32.26
C LEU A 110 -5.69 4.20 -32.92
N SER A 111 -5.26 3.18 -32.17
CA SER A 111 -4.42 2.11 -32.71
C SER A 111 -5.21 1.00 -33.43
N VAL A 112 -6.47 0.77 -33.09
CA VAL A 112 -7.28 -0.30 -33.72
C VAL A 112 -7.77 0.10 -35.12
N ALA A 113 -7.96 1.39 -35.40
CA ALA A 113 -8.42 1.86 -36.70
C ALA A 113 -7.38 1.67 -37.83
N LEU A 114 -6.08 1.67 -37.50
CA LEU A 114 -5.01 1.64 -38.51
C LEU A 114 -4.75 0.23 -39.07
N VAL A 115 -5.09 -0.83 -38.31
CA VAL A 115 -4.84 -2.22 -38.74
C VAL A 115 -5.90 -2.73 -39.71
N VAL A 116 -7.11 -2.16 -39.71
CA VAL A 116 -8.17 -2.58 -40.64
C VAL A 116 -8.01 -1.93 -42.04
N ALA A 117 -7.35 -0.77 -42.13
CA ALA A 117 -7.27 -0.01 -43.37
C ALA A 117 -6.05 -0.33 -44.27
N VAL A 118 -4.99 -0.95 -43.73
CA VAL A 118 -3.72 -1.13 -44.49
C VAL A 118 -3.44 -2.60 -44.87
N GLY A 119 -4.20 -3.57 -44.34
CA GLY A 119 -3.94 -5.00 -44.56
C GLY A 119 -4.79 -5.68 -45.64
N GLY A 120 -5.53 -4.92 -46.47
CA GLY A 120 -6.58 -5.48 -47.32
C GLY A 120 -6.37 -5.39 -48.83
N PHE A 121 -5.56 -4.48 -49.36
CA PHE A 121 -5.54 -4.27 -50.81
C PHE A 121 -4.18 -3.74 -51.27
N LEU A 122 -3.58 -4.45 -52.24
CA LEU A 122 -2.36 -4.11 -52.99
C LEU A 122 -1.07 -4.38 -52.19
N ILE A 123 -0.47 -5.57 -52.23
CA ILE A 123 0.33 -6.07 -53.35
C ILE A 123 0.20 -7.60 -53.39
N TRP A 124 -0.85 -8.10 -54.06
CA TRP A 124 -0.81 -9.44 -54.66
C TRP A 124 -0.47 -9.24 -56.13
N LYS A 125 0.52 -10.00 -56.60
CA LYS A 125 1.09 -10.04 -57.96
C LYS A 125 2.17 -9.01 -58.29
N SER A 126 3.30 -9.22 -57.64
CA SER A 126 4.58 -9.22 -58.35
C SER A 126 4.58 -10.39 -59.35
N THR A 127 4.35 -10.10 -60.65
CA THR A 127 4.87 -10.91 -61.77
C THR A 127 5.00 -10.03 -63.01
N SER A 128 6.16 -9.36 -63.09
CA SER A 128 7.04 -9.24 -64.25
C SER A 128 6.49 -9.20 -65.69
N ILE A 129 6.76 -8.05 -66.33
CA ILE A 129 7.26 -7.84 -67.71
C ILE A 129 6.23 -7.64 -68.86
N PRO A 130 6.38 -6.55 -69.66
CA PRO A 130 5.60 -6.28 -70.87
C PRO A 130 6.24 -6.93 -72.13
N VAL A 131 5.44 -7.18 -73.16
CA VAL A 131 5.92 -7.45 -74.54
C VAL A 131 5.05 -6.70 -75.57
N PRO A 132 5.63 -6.14 -76.65
CA PRO A 132 5.02 -5.13 -77.51
C PRO A 132 4.19 -5.69 -78.68
N LEU A 133 3.46 -4.78 -79.35
CA LEU A 133 2.56 -4.97 -80.50
C LEU A 133 3.06 -5.90 -81.62
N VAL A 134 2.13 -6.66 -82.21
CA VAL A 134 2.26 -7.24 -83.55
C VAL A 134 0.90 -7.18 -84.29
N TYR A 135 0.94 -6.46 -85.42
CA TYR A 135 -0.02 -6.20 -86.52
C TYR A 135 -1.39 -5.57 -86.22
#